data_AF-A0A7J7Q7U0-F1
#
_entry.id   AF-A0A7J7Q7U0-F1
#
_cell.length_a   1.000
_cell.length_b   1.000
_cell.length_c   1.000
_cell.angle_alpha   90.00
_cell.angle_beta   90.00
_cell.angle_gamma   90.00
#
_symmetry.space_group_name_H-M   'P 1'
#
loop_
_entity.id
_entity.type
_entity.pdbx_description
1 polymer ?
#
loop_
_entity_poly.entity_id
_entity_poly.type
_entity_poly.pdbx_seq_one_letter_code
_entity_poly.pdbx_strand_id
1 'polypeptide(L)'
;MAATWFEFGILMPVLQDDPSRAALCASSCCTPCRRTWSAEAAAAAAAAGPAAQHSSRLHAAAHKWWLLGGSAAIDHLRSVLILSVFGFKILEWWYSSAEERLSSAAALPPPPPPPAPKPHPSGVGLPADVARCPLCKQRRVNPAMLAVSGYAFCYPCVFSHVSEAHCCPVTRVPATLDHIRKLYEAM
;
A
#
# COMPACT_ATOMS: atom_id res chain seq x y z
N MET A 1 12.90 8.12 18.69
CA MET A 1 13.94 8.98 18.09
C MET A 1 13.26 10.29 17.71
N ALA A 2 13.29 11.24 18.65
CA ALA A 2 12.77 12.58 18.47
C ALA A 2 13.84 13.48 17.86
N ALA A 3 13.37 14.47 17.11
CA ALA A 3 14.10 15.29 16.17
C ALA A 3 15.20 16.18 16.79
N THR A 4 16.29 16.32 16.04
CA THR A 4 17.33 17.32 16.21
C THR A 4 17.14 18.46 15.19
N TRP A 5 17.05 19.69 15.70
CA TRP A 5 17.73 20.93 15.28
C TRP A 5 17.65 21.38 13.79
N PHE A 6 16.98 22.51 13.48
CA PHE A 6 17.52 23.91 13.41
C PHE A 6 18.29 24.15 12.09
N GLU A 7 17.92 25.10 11.23
CA GLU A 7 18.41 26.48 11.30
C GLU A 7 17.90 27.37 10.12
N PHE A 8 17.98 28.69 10.36
CA PHE A 8 18.10 29.81 9.41
C PHE A 8 16.91 30.14 8.46
N GLY A 9 16.31 31.33 8.46
CA GLY A 9 16.66 32.63 9.04
C GLY A 9 16.65 33.71 7.97
N ILE A 10 15.75 34.69 8.03
CA ILE A 10 15.88 36.00 7.35
C ILE A 10 15.22 37.11 8.22
N LEU A 11 16.08 37.82 8.94
CA LEU A 11 16.21 39.29 9.06
C LEU A 11 14.94 40.19 9.02
N MET A 12 14.62 40.80 10.18
CA MET A 12 14.33 42.23 10.51
C MET A 12 13.56 43.14 9.51
N PRO A 13 12.80 44.18 9.96
CA PRO A 13 12.96 44.90 11.23
C PRO A 13 11.67 45.14 12.03
N VAL A 14 11.82 45.07 13.35
CA VAL A 14 10.92 45.69 14.33
C VAL A 14 11.17 47.21 14.25
N LEU A 15 10.31 47.92 13.53
CA LEU A 15 10.22 49.37 13.63
C LEU A 15 9.40 49.68 14.88
N GLN A 16 10.11 50.10 15.92
CA GLN A 16 9.55 50.55 17.18
C GLN A 16 8.98 51.95 16.96
N ASP A 17 7.68 52.05 16.67
CA ASP A 17 6.97 53.33 16.69
C ASP A 17 6.60 53.69 18.13
N ASP A 18 7.42 54.58 18.67
CA ASP A 18 7.30 55.20 19.99
C ASP A 18 5.98 56.04 20.04
N PRO A 19 5.02 55.75 20.95
CA PRO A 19 3.73 56.45 21.02
C PRO A 19 3.86 57.93 21.44
N SER A 20 5.07 58.39 21.75
CA SER A 20 5.37 59.76 22.20
C SER A 20 5.47 60.80 21.08
N ARG A 21 5.63 60.42 19.80
CA ARG A 21 5.69 61.37 18.66
C ARG A 21 4.33 61.66 18.01
N ALA A 22 3.35 60.78 18.14
CA ALA A 22 1.99 61.01 17.64
C ALA A 22 1.23 62.10 18.42
N ALA A 23 1.61 62.34 19.68
CA ALA A 23 1.00 63.34 20.54
C ALA A 23 1.36 64.79 20.15
N LEU A 24 2.41 65.01 19.37
CA LEU A 24 2.91 66.35 19.05
C LEU A 24 2.30 66.95 17.76
N CYS A 25 1.61 66.15 16.94
CA CYS A 25 0.95 66.65 15.71
C CYS A 25 -0.55 66.96 15.91
N ALA A 26 -1.12 66.58 17.06
CA ALA A 26 -2.54 66.79 17.38
C ALA A 26 -2.85 68.17 18.00
N SER A 27 -1.82 68.96 18.36
CA SER A 27 -1.98 70.19 19.14
C SER A 27 -2.11 71.47 18.31
N SER A 28 -1.96 71.42 16.98
CA SER A 28 -1.95 72.64 16.17
C SER A 28 -2.60 72.48 14.80
N CYS A 29 -3.94 72.35 14.77
CA CYS A 29 -4.76 72.96 13.71
C CYS A 29 -6.27 72.88 13.99
N CYS A 30 -6.84 74.03 14.31
CA CYS A 30 -8.19 74.54 14.01
C CYS A 30 -9.38 73.55 13.93
N THR A 31 -10.23 73.63 14.95
CA THR A 31 -11.58 73.04 15.11
C THR A 31 -12.58 73.22 13.94
N PRO A 32 -12.49 74.21 13.01
CA PRO A 32 -13.46 74.34 11.93
C PRO A 32 -13.39 73.21 10.89
N CYS A 33 -12.20 72.62 10.64
CA CYS A 33 -12.01 71.62 9.58
C CYS A 33 -12.63 70.24 9.92
N ARG A 34 -12.81 69.94 11.22
CA ARG A 34 -13.43 68.68 11.67
C ARG A 34 -14.95 68.65 11.40
N ARG A 35 -15.62 69.80 11.38
CA ARG A 35 -17.07 69.87 11.18
C ARG A 35 -17.49 69.67 9.73
N THR A 36 -16.71 70.18 8.78
CA THR A 36 -17.01 70.00 7.35
C THR A 36 -16.81 68.54 6.92
N TRP A 37 -15.77 67.88 7.43
CA TRP A 37 -15.54 66.45 7.19
C TRP A 37 -16.68 65.56 7.74
N SER A 38 -17.21 65.90 8.93
CA SER A 38 -18.35 65.17 9.49
C SER A 38 -19.66 65.38 8.73
N ALA A 39 -19.84 66.55 8.10
CA ALA A 39 -21.05 66.86 7.33
C ALA A 39 -21.03 66.19 5.94
N GLU A 40 -19.88 66.17 5.26
CA GLU A 40 -19.71 65.48 3.97
C GLU A 40 -19.78 63.96 4.13
N ALA A 41 -19.19 63.40 5.20
CA ALA A 41 -19.29 61.97 5.51
C ALA A 41 -20.73 61.53 5.84
N ALA A 42 -21.50 62.37 6.53
CA ALA A 42 -22.91 62.11 6.83
C ALA A 42 -23.80 62.22 5.58
N ALA A 43 -23.51 63.16 4.66
CA ALA A 43 -24.22 63.30 3.39
C ALA A 43 -23.95 62.12 2.43
N ALA A 44 -22.72 61.59 2.40
CA ALA A 44 -22.37 60.41 1.61
C ALA A 44 -23.06 59.12 2.12
N ALA A 45 -23.26 58.99 3.43
CA ALA A 45 -23.98 57.85 4.02
C ALA A 45 -25.49 57.87 3.72
N ALA A 46 -26.09 59.05 3.55
CA ALA A 46 -27.51 59.20 3.24
C ALA A 46 -27.86 58.94 1.75
N ALA A 47 -26.88 59.05 0.84
CA ALA A 47 -27.07 58.77 -0.59
C ALA A 47 -27.01 57.26 -0.94
N ALA A 48 -26.59 56.40 0.00
CA ALA A 48 -26.65 54.95 -0.15
C ALA A 48 -28.07 54.45 0.14
N GLY A 49 -28.98 54.66 -0.82
CA GLY A 49 -30.33 54.12 -0.79
C GLY A 49 -30.39 52.59 -0.65
N PRO A 50 -31.60 52.02 -0.40
CA PRO A 50 -31.81 50.64 0.08
C PRO A 50 -31.39 49.50 -0.88
N ALA A 51 -30.87 49.81 -2.07
CA ALA A 51 -30.49 48.85 -3.10
C ALA A 51 -29.18 48.10 -2.80
N ALA A 52 -28.20 48.72 -2.13
CA ALA A 52 -26.91 48.09 -1.81
C ALA A 52 -26.96 47.15 -0.60
N GLN A 53 -27.96 47.31 0.27
CA GLN A 53 -28.12 46.52 1.49
C GLN A 53 -28.95 45.23 1.27
N HIS A 54 -29.74 45.19 0.20
CA HIS A 54 -30.57 44.03 -0.16
C HIS A 54 -29.74 42.92 -0.84
N SER A 55 -28.83 43.28 -1.75
CA SER A 55 -27.98 42.30 -2.46
C SER A 55 -27.01 41.60 -1.51
N SER A 56 -26.36 42.31 -0.59
CA SER A 56 -25.42 41.75 0.38
C SER A 56 -26.07 40.77 1.35
N ARG A 57 -27.33 41.01 1.76
CA ARG A 57 -28.10 40.09 2.60
C ARG A 57 -28.57 38.84 1.87
N LEU A 58 -28.95 38.95 0.59
CA LEU A 58 -29.27 37.80 -0.25
C LEU A 58 -28.04 36.94 -0.57
N HIS A 59 -26.89 37.55 -0.89
CA HIS A 59 -25.63 36.83 -1.07
C HIS A 59 -25.15 36.15 0.22
N ALA A 60 -25.25 36.84 1.37
CA ALA A 60 -24.92 36.25 2.67
C ALA A 60 -25.87 35.11 3.05
N ALA A 61 -27.17 35.26 2.79
CA ALA A 61 -28.15 34.20 3.01
C ALA A 61 -27.91 33.01 2.06
N ALA A 62 -27.73 33.24 0.76
CA ALA A 62 -27.43 32.18 -0.20
C ALA A 62 -26.14 31.43 0.14
N HIS A 63 -25.08 32.14 0.57
CA HIS A 63 -23.84 31.52 1.03
C HIS A 63 -24.03 30.71 2.32
N LYS A 64 -24.86 31.20 3.25
CA LYS A 64 -25.23 30.44 4.46
C LYS A 64 -26.02 29.16 4.10
N TRP A 65 -26.97 29.26 3.17
CA TRP A 65 -27.75 28.11 2.70
C TRP A 65 -26.91 27.11 1.91
N TRP A 66 -25.93 27.57 1.11
CA TRP A 66 -24.94 26.70 0.45
C TRP A 66 -24.08 25.97 1.49
N LEU A 67 -23.56 26.67 2.50
CA LEU A 67 -22.71 26.06 3.53
C LEU A 67 -23.48 25.07 4.43
N LEU A 68 -24.73 25.35 4.79
CA LEU A 68 -25.54 24.44 5.61
C LEU A 68 -26.10 23.24 4.81
N GLY A 69 -26.51 23.43 3.55
CA GLY A 69 -27.00 22.33 2.71
C GLY A 69 -25.89 21.45 2.13
N GLY A 70 -24.75 22.06 1.77
CA GLY A 70 -23.61 21.35 1.21
C GLY A 70 -22.83 20.54 2.24
N SER A 71 -22.73 21.00 3.48
CA SER A 71 -22.05 20.25 4.55
C SER A 71 -22.76 18.93 4.87
N ALA A 72 -24.09 18.95 5.03
CA ALA A 72 -24.87 17.73 5.25
C ALA A 72 -24.71 16.72 4.09
N ALA A 73 -24.69 17.19 2.84
CA ALA A 73 -24.46 16.33 1.68
C ALA A 73 -23.04 15.72 1.68
N ILE A 74 -22.03 16.50 2.05
CA ILE A 74 -20.63 16.05 2.18
C ILE A 74 -20.50 15.02 3.32
N ASP A 75 -21.22 15.20 4.43
CA ASP A 75 -21.22 14.28 5.57
C ASP A 75 -21.87 12.93 5.22
N HIS A 76 -22.96 12.96 4.44
CA HIS A 76 -23.59 11.75 3.91
C HIS A 76 -22.68 11.03 2.90
N LEU A 77 -22.03 11.77 1.98
CA LEU A 77 -21.08 11.20 1.03
C LEU A 77 -19.89 10.53 1.73
N ARG A 78 -19.35 11.17 2.77
CA ARG A 78 -18.28 10.62 3.60
C ARG A 78 -18.71 9.31 4.27
N SER A 79 -19.93 9.29 4.83
CA SER A 79 -20.48 8.10 5.48
C SER A 79 -20.70 6.94 4.51
N VAL A 80 -21.21 7.21 3.30
CA VAL A 80 -21.39 6.20 2.25
C VAL A 80 -20.06 5.66 1.73
N LEU A 81 -19.05 6.51 1.55
CA LEU A 81 -17.71 6.08 1.14
C LEU A 81 -17.09 5.13 2.18
N ILE A 82 -17.21 5.46 3.47
CA ILE A 82 -16.72 4.60 4.56
C ILE A 82 -17.45 3.25 4.54
N LEU A 83 -18.79 3.27 4.45
CA LEU A 83 -19.59 2.03 4.38
C LEU A 83 -19.27 1.19 3.13
N SER A 84 -18.99 1.84 1.99
CA SER A 84 -18.63 1.17 0.74
C SER A 84 -17.32 0.41 0.85
N VAL A 85 -16.28 0.99 1.47
CA VAL A 85 -14.99 0.29 1.66
C VAL A 85 -15.16 -0.93 2.55
N PHE A 86 -15.89 -0.80 3.67
CA PHE A 86 -16.17 -1.93 4.55
C PHE A 86 -17.04 -2.99 3.86
N GLY A 87 -18.08 -2.57 3.14
CA GLY A 87 -18.95 -3.46 2.36
C GLY A 87 -18.18 -4.20 1.27
N PHE A 88 -17.29 -3.53 0.55
CA PHE A 88 -16.43 -4.16 -0.45
C PHE A 88 -15.52 -5.22 0.17
N LYS A 89 -14.92 -4.95 1.34
CA LYS A 89 -14.10 -5.95 2.06
C LYS A 89 -14.90 -7.17 2.50
N ILE A 90 -16.14 -6.97 2.94
CA ILE A 90 -17.06 -8.07 3.31
C ILE A 90 -17.44 -8.87 2.05
N LEU A 91 -17.66 -8.21 0.91
CA LEU A 91 -17.97 -8.86 -0.36
C LEU A 91 -16.79 -9.68 -0.88
N GLU A 92 -15.55 -9.18 -0.73
CA GLU A 92 -14.32 -9.92 -1.03
C GLU A 92 -14.25 -11.21 -0.20
N TRP A 93 -14.56 -11.15 1.10
CA TRP A 93 -14.63 -12.33 1.95
C TRP A 93 -15.73 -13.32 1.50
N TRP A 94 -16.92 -12.82 1.14
CA TRP A 94 -18.01 -13.66 0.65
C TRP A 94 -17.66 -14.36 -0.66
N TYR A 95 -17.03 -13.65 -1.60
CA TYR A 95 -16.60 -14.22 -2.88
C TYR A 95 -15.45 -15.21 -2.71
N SER A 96 -14.47 -14.92 -1.86
CA SER A 96 -13.38 -15.86 -1.56
C SER A 96 -13.90 -17.17 -0.96
N SER A 97 -14.91 -17.09 -0.07
CA SER A 97 -15.56 -18.30 0.47
C SER A 97 -16.38 -19.04 -0.58
N ALA A 98 -17.03 -18.34 -1.51
CA ALA A 98 -17.77 -18.96 -2.60
C ALA A 98 -16.84 -19.69 -3.58
N GLU A 99 -15.69 -19.11 -3.93
CA GLU A 99 -14.67 -19.76 -4.76
C GLU A 99 -14.11 -21.01 -4.11
N GLU A 100 -13.84 -20.99 -2.80
CA GLU A 100 -13.39 -22.19 -2.06
C GLU A 100 -14.45 -23.30 -2.06
N ARG A 101 -15.72 -22.93 -1.88
CA ARG A 101 -16.86 -23.89 -1.92
C ARG A 101 -17.08 -24.46 -3.31
N LEU A 102 -16.98 -23.64 -4.35
CA LEU A 102 -17.08 -24.11 -5.74
C LEU A 102 -15.86 -24.95 -6.14
N SER A 103 -14.65 -24.58 -5.70
CA SER A 103 -13.44 -25.36 -5.96
C SER A 103 -13.45 -26.71 -5.25
N SER A 104 -13.94 -26.76 -4.00
CA SER A 104 -14.10 -28.02 -3.26
C SER A 104 -15.24 -28.88 -3.80
N ALA A 105 -16.34 -28.29 -4.28
CA ALA A 105 -17.43 -29.02 -4.94
C ALA A 105 -17.07 -29.48 -6.38
N ALA A 106 -16.25 -28.71 -7.09
CA ALA A 106 -15.72 -29.05 -8.41
C ALA A 106 -14.45 -29.92 -8.36
N ALA A 107 -13.95 -30.23 -7.16
CA ALA A 107 -12.84 -31.15 -6.98
C ALA A 107 -13.32 -32.56 -7.37
N LEU A 108 -13.06 -32.94 -8.62
CA LEU A 108 -13.03 -34.34 -9.02
C LEU A 108 -12.18 -35.12 -8.02
N PRO A 109 -12.49 -36.40 -7.75
CA PRO A 109 -11.62 -37.23 -6.93
C PRO A 109 -10.21 -37.11 -7.48
N PRO A 110 -9.19 -36.84 -6.63
CA PRO A 110 -7.83 -36.65 -7.11
C PRO A 110 -7.48 -37.87 -7.96
N PRO A 111 -7.00 -37.68 -9.20
CA PRO A 111 -6.66 -38.81 -10.06
C PRO A 111 -5.65 -39.69 -9.32
N PRO A 112 -5.70 -41.02 -9.52
CA PRO A 112 -4.77 -41.93 -8.86
C PRO A 112 -3.33 -41.44 -9.12
N PRO A 113 -2.46 -41.45 -8.11
CA PRO A 113 -1.10 -40.94 -8.25
C PRO A 113 -0.39 -41.67 -9.39
N PRO A 114 0.42 -40.96 -10.19
CA PRO A 114 1.14 -41.59 -11.30
C PRO A 114 2.02 -42.72 -10.75
N PRO A 115 2.10 -43.86 -11.45
CA PRO A 115 2.94 -44.97 -11.02
C PRO A 115 4.40 -44.53 -10.96
N ALA A 116 5.09 -44.90 -9.88
CA ALA A 116 6.50 -44.55 -9.72
C ALA A 116 7.33 -45.15 -10.88
N PRO A 117 8.27 -44.38 -11.48
CA PRO A 117 9.12 -44.89 -12.55
C PRO A 117 9.94 -46.09 -12.06
N LYS A 118 9.81 -47.23 -12.74
CA LYS A 118 10.59 -48.43 -12.38
C LYS A 118 12.09 -48.21 -12.66
N PRO A 119 13.00 -48.74 -11.82
CA PRO A 119 14.42 -48.74 -12.13
C PRO A 119 14.70 -49.42 -13.46
N HIS A 120 15.63 -48.88 -14.24
CA HIS A 120 16.07 -49.51 -15.47
C HIS A 120 16.98 -50.71 -15.14
N PRO A 121 16.93 -51.84 -15.86
CA PRO A 121 17.78 -53.02 -15.58
C PRO A 121 19.29 -52.73 -15.58
N SER A 122 19.71 -51.70 -16.31
CA SER A 122 21.10 -51.23 -16.34
C SER A 122 21.36 -49.96 -15.52
N GLY A 123 20.38 -49.49 -14.76
CA GLY A 123 20.54 -48.39 -13.81
C GLY A 123 21.28 -48.81 -12.55
N VAL A 124 21.67 -47.83 -11.75
CA VAL A 124 22.26 -48.06 -10.42
C VAL A 124 21.20 -48.69 -9.51
N GLY A 125 21.54 -49.84 -8.93
CA GLY A 125 20.66 -50.54 -7.99
C GLY A 125 20.36 -49.72 -6.73
N LEU A 126 19.11 -49.78 -6.27
CA LEU A 126 18.69 -49.12 -5.05
C LEU A 126 19.26 -49.82 -3.82
N PRO A 127 19.74 -49.07 -2.80
CA PRO A 127 20.11 -49.65 -1.52
C PRO A 127 18.86 -50.14 -0.77
N ALA A 128 19.03 -51.17 0.07
CA ALA A 128 17.95 -51.65 0.94
C ALA A 128 17.51 -50.60 1.97
N ASP A 129 18.46 -49.78 2.44
CA ASP A 129 18.20 -48.67 3.35
C ASP A 129 17.86 -47.40 2.57
N VAL A 130 16.64 -46.92 2.76
CA VAL A 130 16.13 -45.71 2.11
C VAL A 130 16.92 -44.47 2.53
N ALA A 131 17.52 -44.41 3.72
CA ALA A 131 18.29 -43.24 4.14
C ALA A 131 19.63 -43.08 3.41
N ARG A 132 20.04 -44.08 2.62
CA ARG A 132 21.32 -44.08 1.89
C ARG A 132 21.19 -43.58 0.47
N CYS A 133 22.24 -42.98 -0.04
CA CYS A 133 22.33 -42.53 -1.42
C CYS A 133 22.65 -43.72 -2.35
N PRO A 134 21.92 -43.91 -3.46
CA PRO A 134 22.23 -44.98 -4.41
C PRO A 134 23.60 -44.87 -5.07
N LEU A 135 24.19 -43.67 -5.18
CA LEU A 135 25.49 -43.42 -5.82
C LEU A 135 26.65 -43.69 -4.87
N CYS A 136 26.74 -42.97 -3.74
CA CYS A 136 27.86 -43.10 -2.80
C CYS A 136 27.65 -44.17 -1.71
N LYS A 137 26.45 -44.74 -1.60
CA LYS A 137 26.05 -45.73 -0.57
C LYS A 137 26.19 -45.26 0.89
N GLN A 138 26.51 -43.99 1.12
CA GLN A 138 26.54 -43.34 2.43
C GLN A 138 25.17 -42.77 2.80
N ARG A 139 24.97 -42.39 4.07
CA ARG A 139 23.81 -41.63 4.51
C ARG A 139 23.70 -40.35 3.68
N ARG A 140 22.48 -40.03 3.21
CA ARG A 140 22.28 -38.86 2.35
C ARG A 140 22.66 -37.58 3.10
N VAL A 141 23.56 -36.81 2.51
CA VAL A 141 23.91 -35.46 2.94
C VAL A 141 23.39 -34.49 1.89
N ASN A 142 22.66 -33.46 2.32
CA ASN A 142 22.00 -32.51 1.42
C ASN A 142 21.13 -33.25 0.36
N PRO A 143 20.01 -33.87 0.78
CA PRO A 143 19.19 -34.69 -0.11
C PRO A 143 18.66 -33.85 -1.27
N ALA A 144 18.75 -34.39 -2.49
CA ALA A 144 18.22 -33.81 -3.70
C ALA A 144 17.47 -34.86 -4.51
N MET A 145 16.32 -34.48 -5.07
CA MET A 145 15.50 -35.31 -5.95
C MET A 145 15.73 -34.92 -7.40
N LEU A 146 15.66 -35.90 -8.30
CA LEU A 146 15.63 -35.66 -9.73
C LEU A 146 14.17 -35.67 -10.23
N ALA A 147 13.66 -34.52 -10.66
CA ALA A 147 12.24 -34.30 -10.98
C ALA A 147 11.70 -35.26 -12.07
N VAL A 148 12.54 -35.68 -13.04
CA VAL A 148 12.13 -36.59 -14.11
C VAL A 148 11.85 -38.02 -13.65
N SER A 149 12.40 -38.43 -12.50
CA SER A 149 12.36 -39.83 -12.06
C SER A 149 11.84 -40.01 -10.64
N GLY A 150 11.84 -38.96 -9.82
CA GLY A 150 11.41 -39.00 -8.43
C GLY A 150 12.40 -39.67 -7.47
N TYR A 151 13.58 -40.10 -7.93
CA TYR A 151 14.59 -40.68 -7.04
C TYR A 151 15.43 -39.60 -6.34
N ALA A 152 15.84 -39.91 -5.11
CA ALA A 152 16.58 -39.00 -4.25
C ALA A 152 18.02 -39.48 -3.98
N PHE A 153 18.95 -38.55 -3.99
CA PHE A 153 20.40 -38.73 -3.91
C PHE A 153 21.01 -37.65 -3.02
N CYS A 154 22.32 -37.71 -2.79
CA CYS A 154 23.05 -36.52 -2.32
C CYS A 154 23.19 -35.52 -3.47
N TYR A 155 22.97 -34.23 -3.20
CA TYR A 155 23.17 -33.16 -4.17
C TYR A 155 24.50 -33.26 -4.95
N PRO A 156 25.69 -33.37 -4.32
CA PRO A 156 26.95 -33.44 -5.07
C PRO A 156 27.04 -34.67 -5.97
N CYS A 157 26.51 -35.82 -5.53
CA CYS A 157 26.58 -37.06 -6.31
C CYS A 157 25.72 -36.99 -7.58
N VAL A 158 24.47 -36.52 -7.46
CA VAL A 158 23.59 -36.41 -8.63
C VAL A 158 24.02 -35.28 -9.56
N PHE A 159 24.55 -34.18 -9.01
CA PHE A 159 25.05 -33.07 -9.81
C PHE A 159 26.22 -33.48 -10.70
N SER A 160 27.23 -34.17 -10.16
CA SER A 160 28.35 -34.69 -10.95
C SER A 160 27.88 -35.67 -12.02
N HIS A 161 27.00 -36.62 -11.65
CA HIS A 161 26.53 -37.62 -12.62
C HIS A 161 25.70 -37.01 -13.76
N VAL A 162 24.77 -36.10 -13.47
CA VAL A 162 23.93 -35.45 -14.50
C VAL A 162 24.74 -34.47 -15.35
N SER A 163 25.79 -33.87 -14.78
CA SER A 163 26.70 -33.01 -15.55
C SER A 163 27.52 -33.77 -16.58
N GLU A 164 27.86 -35.04 -16.31
CA GLU A 164 28.69 -35.87 -17.20
C GLU A 164 27.85 -36.74 -18.15
N ALA A 165 26.81 -37.41 -17.62
CA ALA A 165 26.03 -38.41 -18.34
C ALA A 165 24.68 -37.89 -18.87
N HIS A 166 24.24 -36.69 -18.44
CA HIS A 166 22.96 -36.06 -18.84
C HIS A 166 21.74 -36.99 -18.73
N CYS A 167 21.74 -37.89 -17.75
CA CYS A 167 20.67 -38.84 -17.51
C CYS A 167 20.51 -39.17 -16.02
N CYS A 168 19.37 -39.77 -15.67
CA CYS A 168 19.12 -40.27 -14.33
C CYS A 168 19.94 -41.55 -14.07
N PRO A 169 20.66 -41.66 -12.94
CA PRO A 169 21.47 -42.85 -12.64
C PRO A 169 20.64 -44.12 -12.44
N VAL A 170 19.37 -44.01 -12.00
CA VAL A 170 18.51 -45.17 -11.68
C VAL A 170 17.63 -45.57 -12.86
N THR A 171 17.01 -44.61 -13.54
CA THR A 171 16.05 -44.90 -14.63
C THR A 171 16.64 -44.72 -16.02
N ARG A 172 17.83 -44.11 -16.15
CA ARG A 172 18.47 -43.72 -17.43
C ARG A 172 17.61 -42.80 -18.32
N VAL A 173 16.55 -42.22 -17.77
CA VAL A 173 15.77 -41.17 -18.45
C VAL A 173 16.66 -39.93 -18.62
N PRO A 174 16.65 -39.26 -19.78
CA PRO A 174 17.43 -38.05 -20.00
C PRO A 174 17.08 -36.97 -18.97
N ALA A 175 18.10 -36.30 -18.43
CA ALA A 175 17.94 -35.30 -17.38
C ALA A 175 18.99 -34.19 -17.51
N THR A 176 18.57 -32.96 -17.24
CA THR A 176 19.46 -31.78 -17.14
C THR A 176 19.59 -31.31 -15.70
N LEU A 177 20.52 -30.40 -15.43
CA LEU A 177 20.76 -29.85 -14.10
C LEU A 177 19.53 -29.11 -13.51
N ASP A 178 18.66 -28.53 -14.35
CA ASP A 178 17.43 -27.85 -13.92
C ASP A 178 16.39 -28.80 -13.27
N HIS A 179 16.53 -30.10 -13.55
CA HIS A 179 15.68 -31.13 -12.97
C HIS A 179 16.12 -31.54 -11.56
N ILE A 180 17.26 -31.05 -11.06
CA ILE A 180 17.75 -31.33 -9.72
C ILE A 180 17.06 -30.37 -8.73
N ARG A 181 16.26 -30.93 -7.82
CA ARG A 181 15.56 -30.17 -6.77
C ARG A 181 16.08 -30.57 -5.40
N LYS A 182 16.65 -29.61 -4.68
CA LYS A 182 17.12 -29.81 -3.31
C LYS A 182 15.91 -30.00 -2.38
N LEU A 183 15.96 -31.05 -1.57
CA LEU A 183 14.96 -31.33 -0.56
C LEU A 183 15.41 -30.70 0.77
N TYR A 184 14.50 -29.96 1.40
CA TYR A 184 14.70 -29.42 2.74
C TYR A 184 13.84 -30.23 3.69
N GLU A 185 14.46 -30.87 4.66
CA GLU A 185 13.74 -31.54 5.75
C GLU A 185 13.23 -30.44 6.69
N ALA A 186 11.91 -30.39 6.88
CA ALA A 186 11.34 -29.56 7.93
C ALA A 186 11.73 -30.18 9.28
N MET A 187 12.55 -29.45 10.03
CA MET A 187 12.97 -29.81 11.38
C MET A 187 11.77 -29.78 12.35
#